data_AF-A0A650CFQ0-F1
#
_entry.id   AF-A0A650CFQ0-F1
#
_cell.length_a   1.000
_cell.length_b   1.000
_cell.length_c   1.000
_cell.angle_alpha   90.00
_cell.angle_beta   90.00
_cell.angle_gamma   90.00
#
_symmetry.space_group_name_H-M   'P 1'
#
loop_
_entity.id
_entity.type
_entity.pdbx_description
1 polymer ?
#
loop_
_entity_poly.entity_id
_entity_poly.type
_entity_poly.pdbx_seq_one_letter_code
_entity_poly.pdbx_strand_id
1 'polypeptide(L)' 'MKFRINTSELKCENCGVELTEDNIYVRVINGKEHYFCCSHCADKYEQRIKM' A
#
# COMPACT_ATOMS: atom_id res chain seq x y z
N MET A 1 -2.22 16.24 26.24
CA MET A 1 -2.98 15.60 25.15
C MET A 1 -2.14 15.63 23.88
N LYS A 2 -1.60 14.50 23.41
CA LYS A 2 -0.99 14.45 22.05
C LYS A 2 -2.14 14.26 21.06
N PHE A 3 -2.44 15.31 20.29
CA PHE A 3 -3.40 15.26 19.20
C PHE A 3 -2.95 14.19 18.20
N ARG A 4 -3.72 13.11 18.09
CA ARG A 4 -3.57 12.10 17.04
C ARG A 4 -4.18 12.69 15.78
N ILE A 5 -3.39 13.45 15.04
CA ILE A 5 -3.74 13.87 13.69
C ILE A 5 -3.84 12.58 12.88
N ASN A 6 -5.08 12.15 12.60
CA ASN A 6 -5.34 11.10 11.62
C ASN A 6 -5.16 11.72 10.23
N THR A 7 -3.92 12.06 9.89
CA THR A 7 -3.56 12.18 8.49
C THR A 7 -3.78 10.79 7.92
N SER A 8 -4.61 10.69 6.89
CA SER A 8 -4.79 9.49 6.09
C SER A 8 -3.44 9.14 5.45
N GLU A 9 -2.57 8.49 6.22
CA GLU A 9 -1.26 8.05 5.77
C GLU A 9 -1.47 6.88 4.81
N LEU A 10 -1.44 7.19 3.52
CA LEU A 10 -1.34 6.21 2.45
C LEU A 10 -0.08 5.39 2.74
N LYS A 11 -0.23 4.11 3.09
CA LYS A 11 0.87 3.22 3.45
C LYS A 11 0.87 1.99 2.56
N CYS A 12 2.06 1.54 2.24
CA CYS A 12 2.31 0.30 1.52
C CYS A 12 1.67 -0.88 2.26
N GLU A 13 0.71 -1.57 1.66
CA GLU A 13 0.02 -2.70 2.31
C GLU A 13 0.94 -3.89 2.59
N ASN A 14 2.04 -4.03 1.84
CA ASN A 14 3.00 -5.10 2.04
C ASN A 14 4.07 -4.78 3.12
N CYS A 15 4.48 -3.51 3.21
CA CYS A 15 5.70 -3.11 3.90
C CYS A 15 5.51 -2.01 4.97
N GLY A 16 4.36 -1.33 4.98
CA GLY A 16 4.02 -0.29 5.95
C GLY A 16 4.70 1.05 5.74
N VAL A 17 5.52 1.21 4.70
CA VAL A 17 6.17 2.49 4.36
C VAL A 17 5.13 3.52 3.94
N GLU A 18 5.35 4.78 4.29
CA GLU A 18 4.52 5.89 3.84
C GLU A 18 4.66 6.09 2.33
N LEU A 19 3.52 6.18 1.66
CA LEU A 19 3.38 6.45 0.25
C LEU A 19 3.06 7.92 0.07
N THR A 20 3.69 8.51 -0.93
CA THR A 20 3.36 9.86 -1.42
C THR A 20 2.71 9.72 -2.79
N GLU A 21 2.00 10.75 -3.25
CA GLU A 21 1.38 10.77 -4.59
C GLU A 21 2.40 10.51 -5.72
N ASP A 22 3.66 10.90 -5.52
CA ASP A 22 4.76 10.63 -6.46
C ASP A 22 5.31 9.19 -6.44
N ASN A 23 5.15 8.47 -5.33
CA ASN A 23 5.75 7.13 -5.11
C ASN A 23 4.70 6.04 -4.88
N ILE A 24 3.45 6.32 -5.23
CA ILE A 24 2.34 5.40 -5.09
C ILE A 24 2.29 4.46 -6.30
N TYR A 25 2.36 3.17 -6.02
CA TYR A 25 2.20 2.11 -7.00
C TYR A 25 0.85 1.44 -6.79
N VAL A 26 -0.08 1.67 -7.71
CA VAL A 26 -1.43 1.10 -7.66
C VAL A 26 -1.47 -0.20 -8.47
N ARG A 27 -2.03 -1.26 -7.88
CA ARG A 27 -2.27 -2.53 -8.58
C ARG A 27 -3.64 -3.10 -8.24
N VAL A 28 -4.33 -3.61 -9.24
CA VAL A 28 -5.63 -4.27 -9.05
C VAL A 28 -5.40 -5.75 -8.76
N ILE A 29 -5.75 -6.20 -7.56
CA ILE A 29 -5.64 -7.59 -7.13
C ILE A 29 -7.04 -8.04 -6.68
N ASN A 30 -7.53 -9.14 -7.25
CA ASN A 30 -8.88 -9.66 -6.97
C ASN A 30 -10.01 -8.63 -7.15
N GLY A 31 -9.87 -7.73 -8.13
CA GLY A 31 -10.83 -6.66 -8.41
C GLY A 31 -10.82 -5.48 -7.43
N LYS A 32 -9.84 -5.41 -6.53
CA LYS A 32 -9.64 -4.27 -5.61
C LYS A 32 -8.34 -3.55 -5.94
N GLU A 33 -8.36 -2.23 -5.85
CA GLU A 33 -7.16 -1.40 -5.97
C GLU A 33 -6.36 -1.45 -4.66
N HIS A 34 -5.10 -1.82 -4.77
CA HIS A 34 -4.16 -1.91 -3.67
C HIS A 34 -2.97 -0.98 -3.88
N TYR A 35 -2.48 -0.42 -2.79
CA TYR A 35 -1.46 0.64 -2.80
C TYR A 35 -0.13 0.15 -2.23
N PHE A 36 0.94 0.35 -3.00
CA PHE A 36 2.28 -0.12 -2.68
C PHE A 36 3.32 0.96 -2.95
N CYS A 37 4.53 0.80 -2.40
CA CYS A 37 5.65 1.70 -2.70
C CYS A 37 6.41 1.30 -3.98
N CYS A 38 6.21 0.07 -4.45
CA CYS A 38 6.89 -0.47 -5.61
C CYS A 38 6.18 -1.72 -6.15
N SER A 39 6.49 -2.08 -7.40
CA SER A 39 5.99 -3.30 -8.05
C SER A 39 6.30 -4.57 -7.26
N HIS A 40 7.51 -4.66 -6.70
CA HIS A 40 7.96 -5.84 -5.96
C HIS A 40 7.11 -6.10 -4.70
N CYS A 41 6.63 -5.04 -4.04
CA CYS A 41 5.69 -5.16 -2.93
C CYS A 41 4.33 -5.66 -3.39
N ALA A 42 3.85 -5.15 -4.53
CA ALA A 42 2.59 -5.58 -5.12
C ALA A 42 2.64 -7.06 -5.55
N ASP A 43 3.73 -7.51 -6.18
CA ASP A 43 3.92 -8.91 -6.60
C ASP A 43 3.93 -9.86 -5.39
N LYS A 44 4.66 -9.52 -4.32
CA LYS A 44 4.67 -10.32 -3.09
C LYS A 44 3.30 -10.39 -2.43
N TYR A 45 2.56 -9.29 -2.43
CA TYR A 45 1.21 -9.24 -1.88
C TYR A 45 0.25 -10.07 -2.74
N GLU A 46 0.28 -9.93 -4.06
CA GLU A 46 -0.53 -10.72 -5.00
C GLU A 46 -0.27 -12.22 -4.83
N GLN A 47 1.00 -12.63 -4.72
CA GLN A 47 1.39 -14.03 -4.49
C GLN A 47 0.83 -14.58 -3.17
N ARG A 48 0.81 -13.77 -2.10
CA ARG A 48 0.24 -14.18 -0.80
C ARG A 48 -1.28 -14.36 -0.85
N ILE A 49 -1.99 -13.57 -1.66
CA ILE A 49 -3.46 -13.59 -1.75
C ILE A 49 -3.97 -14.61 -2.77
N LYS A 50 -3.14 -15.00 -3.75
CA LYS A 50 -3.47 -16.06 -4.72
C LYS A 50 -3.37 -17.48 -4.16
N MET A 51 -2.80 -17.69 -2.98
CA MET A 51 -2.73 -18.99 -2.29
C MET A 51 -3.97 -19.22 -1.42
#